data_AF-A0A9E9C8Z9-F1
#
_entry.id   AF-A0A9E9C8Z9-F1
#
_cell.length_a   1.000
_cell.length_b   1.000
_cell.length_c   1.000
_cell.angle_alpha   90.00
_cell.angle_beta   90.00
_cell.angle_gamma   90.00
#
_symmetry.space_group_name_H-M   'P 1'
#
loop_
_entity.id
_entity.type
_entity.pdbx_description
1 polymer ?
#
loop_
_entity_poly.entity_id
_entity_poly.type
_entity_poly.pdbx_seq_one_letter_code
_entity_poly.pdbx_strand_id
1 'polypeptide(L)'
;MSVDMTPADNLNDEIVYVLLNKIKHSGEGRSNVSFFAEDFDGKQVSREELNEQMNHLLQSNYMMGEIDSSSDSSALITVKNAEITTDGRALLKAKYFKVDQA
;
A
#
# COMPACT_ATOMS: atom_id res chain seq x y z
N MET A 1 22.61 -13.98 -14.02
CA MET A 1 21.59 -13.05 -14.53
C MET A 1 20.84 -12.53 -13.32
N SER A 2 21.13 -11.30 -12.90
CA SER A 2 20.44 -10.67 -11.77
C SER A 2 19.33 -9.83 -12.36
N VAL A 3 18.09 -10.30 -12.24
CA VAL A 3 16.91 -9.48 -12.60
C VAL A 3 16.75 -8.48 -11.48
N ASP A 4 17.17 -7.25 -11.72
CA ASP A 4 16.81 -6.09 -10.93
C ASP A 4 15.31 -5.83 -11.11
N MET A 5 14.47 -6.63 -10.44
CA MET A 5 13.05 -6.36 -10.32
C MET A 5 12.88 -5.12 -9.44
N THR A 6 12.79 -3.96 -10.08
CA THR A 6 12.20 -2.79 -9.44
C THR A 6 10.68 -2.99 -9.42
N PRO A 7 9.96 -2.41 -8.45
CA PRO A 7 8.50 -2.47 -8.38
C PRO A 7 7.74 -2.03 -9.64
N ALA A 8 8.43 -1.35 -10.57
CA ALA A 8 7.84 -0.75 -11.76
C ALA A 8 7.30 -1.78 -12.78
N ASP A 9 7.78 -3.03 -12.75
CA ASP A 9 7.44 -4.04 -13.77
C ASP A 9 6.13 -4.79 -13.48
N ASN A 10 5.57 -4.71 -12.26
CA ASN A 10 4.35 -5.41 -11.88
C ASN A 10 3.39 -4.49 -11.13
N LEU A 11 2.20 -4.25 -11.72
CA LEU A 11 1.15 -3.40 -11.15
C LEU A 11 0.82 -3.78 -9.69
N ASN A 12 0.83 -5.07 -9.36
CA ASN A 12 0.56 -5.53 -8.00
C ASN A 12 1.65 -5.14 -7.01
N ASP A 13 2.93 -5.22 -7.40
CA ASP A 13 4.04 -4.84 -6.52
C ASP A 13 4.04 -3.33 -6.27
N GLU A 14 3.65 -2.53 -7.27
CA GLU A 14 3.49 -1.08 -7.12
C GLU A 14 2.31 -0.71 -6.23
N ILE A 15 1.15 -1.35 -6.40
CA ILE A 15 0.00 -1.16 -5.50
C ILE A 15 0.43 -1.44 -4.06
N VAL A 16 1.09 -2.58 -3.82
CA VAL A 16 1.59 -2.94 -2.48
C VAL A 16 2.58 -1.91 -1.94
N TYR A 17 3.49 -1.41 -2.78
CA TYR A 17 4.42 -0.35 -2.39
C TYR A 17 3.70 0.92 -1.96
N VAL A 18 2.79 1.44 -2.78
CA VAL A 18 2.02 2.66 -2.49
C VAL A 18 1.22 2.48 -1.20
N LEU A 19 0.55 1.33 -1.03
CA LEU A 19 -0.23 1.00 0.17
C LEU A 19 0.63 1.08 1.44
N LEU A 20 1.72 0.32 1.48
CA LEU A 20 2.58 0.24 2.66
C LEU A 20 3.34 1.54 2.90
N ASN A 21 3.82 2.21 1.84
CA ASN A 21 4.59 3.45 1.96
C ASN A 21 3.70 4.58 2.49
N LYS A 22 2.46 4.71 1.99
CA LYS A 22 1.54 5.73 2.49
C LYS A 22 1.15 5.51 3.95
N ILE A 23 0.92 4.26 4.37
CA ILE A 23 0.64 3.92 5.78
C ILE A 23 1.87 4.18 6.66
N LYS A 24 3.08 3.85 6.20
CA LYS A 24 4.33 4.16 6.92
C LYS A 24 4.49 5.66 7.18
N HIS A 25 4.02 6.50 6.25
CA HIS A 25 4.16 7.96 6.30
C HIS A 25 2.93 8.69 6.87
N SER A 26 1.87 7.99 7.27
CA SER A 26 0.63 8.61 7.77
C SER A 26 0.73 9.18 9.19
N GLY A 27 1.86 8.96 9.87
CA GLY A 27 2.16 9.49 11.20
C GLY A 27 2.70 8.43 12.16
N GLU A 28 3.04 8.84 13.38
CA GLU A 28 3.36 7.89 14.45
C GLU A 28 2.06 7.32 15.05
N GLY A 29 1.86 6.00 14.91
CA GLY A 29 0.71 5.29 15.46
C GLY A 29 -0.44 5.05 14.48
N ARG A 30 -1.59 4.62 15.01
CA ARG A 30 -2.77 4.24 14.23
C ARG A 30 -3.46 5.46 13.65
N SER A 31 -3.54 5.54 12.32
CA SER A 31 -4.11 6.68 11.60
C SER A 31 -5.08 6.23 10.51
N ASN A 32 -6.06 7.07 10.19
CA ASN A 32 -6.92 6.79 9.04
C ASN A 32 -6.19 7.18 7.75
N VAL A 33 -6.08 6.23 6.81
CA VAL A 33 -5.35 6.41 5.56
C VAL A 33 -6.29 6.20 4.39
N SER A 34 -6.49 7.25 3.60
CA SER A 34 -7.32 7.20 2.39
C SER A 34 -6.45 7.11 1.15
N PHE A 35 -6.84 6.24 0.22
CA PHE A 35 -6.20 6.01 -1.06
C PHE A 35 -7.06 6.55 -2.19
N PHE A 36 -6.44 7.28 -3.12
CA PHE A 36 -7.06 7.93 -4.26
C PHE A 36 -6.39 7.43 -5.54
N ALA A 37 -7.05 7.58 -6.69
CA ALA A 37 -6.48 7.18 -7.97
C ALA A 37 -5.15 7.91 -8.28
N GLU A 38 -5.01 9.14 -7.79
CA GLU A 38 -3.81 9.98 -7.95
C GLU A 38 -2.59 9.43 -7.22
N ASP A 39 -2.77 8.56 -6.21
CA ASP A 39 -1.66 7.95 -5.48
C ASP A 39 -0.87 6.93 -6.35
N PHE A 40 -1.40 6.53 -7.50
CA PHE A 40 -0.87 5.45 -8.35
C PHE A 40 -0.27 5.97 -9.66
N ASP A 41 0.27 7.20 -9.68
CA ASP A 41 1.03 7.79 -10.81
C ASP A 41 0.37 7.63 -12.19
N GLY A 42 -0.95 7.87 -12.26
CA GLY A 42 -1.72 7.77 -13.50
C GLY A 42 -2.05 6.35 -13.96
N LYS A 43 -1.71 5.32 -13.18
CA LYS A 43 -2.14 3.94 -13.44
C LYS A 43 -3.62 3.76 -13.11
N GLN A 44 -4.31 3.03 -13.97
CA GLN A 44 -5.70 2.68 -13.75
C GLN A 44 -5.77 1.53 -12.75
N VAL A 45 -6.06 1.85 -11.49
CA VAL A 45 -6.27 0.86 -10.42
C VAL A 45 -7.74 0.83 -10.06
N SER A 46 -8.37 -0.33 -10.15
CA SER A 46 -9.76 -0.51 -9.72
C SER A 46 -9.87 -0.65 -8.20
N ARG A 47 -11.04 -0.32 -7.63
CA ARG A 47 -11.32 -0.54 -6.20
C ARG A 47 -11.23 -2.02 -5.83
N GLU A 48 -11.55 -2.92 -6.75
CA GLU A 48 -11.51 -4.37 -6.54
C GLU A 48 -10.08 -4.87 -6.37
N GLU A 49 -9.17 -4.53 -7.29
CA GLU A 49 -7.74 -4.87 -7.20
C GLU A 49 -7.10 -4.32 -5.92
N LEU A 50 -7.44 -3.07 -5.59
CA LEU A 50 -6.97 -2.40 -4.39
C LEU A 50 -7.45 -3.12 -3.12
N ASN A 51 -8.72 -3.55 -3.09
CA ASN A 51 -9.28 -4.33 -1.99
C ASN A 51 -8.62 -5.72 -1.87
N GLU A 52 -8.39 -6.41 -2.97
CA GLU A 52 -7.73 -7.72 -2.96
C GLU A 52 -6.31 -7.62 -2.38
N GLN A 53 -5.52 -6.65 -2.84
CA GLN A 53 -4.18 -6.43 -2.32
C GLN A 53 -4.20 -6.02 -0.84
N MET A 54 -5.13 -5.14 -0.44
CA MET A 54 -5.24 -4.70 0.94
C MET A 54 -5.62 -5.86 1.88
N ASN A 55 -6.56 -6.71 1.47
CA ASN A 55 -6.93 -7.90 2.22
C ASN A 55 -5.74 -8.87 2.36
N HIS A 56 -4.98 -9.07 1.29
CA HIS A 56 -3.77 -9.89 1.32
C HIS A 56 -2.72 -9.34 2.31
N LEU A 57 -2.52 -8.02 2.34
CA LEU A 57 -1.59 -7.38 3.27
C LEU A 57 -2.03 -7.50 4.74
N LEU A 58 -3.34 -7.39 5.01
CA LEU A 58 -3.93 -7.61 6.34
C LEU A 58 -3.78 -9.07 6.78
N GLN A 59 -4.15 -10.03 5.92
CA GLN A 59 -4.04 -11.47 6.21
C GLN A 59 -2.59 -11.92 6.42
N SER A 60 -1.65 -11.31 5.71
CA SER A 60 -0.22 -11.57 5.83
C SER A 60 0.46 -10.81 6.97
N ASN A 61 -0.30 -10.06 7.79
CA ASN A 61 0.22 -9.28 8.91
C ASN A 61 1.29 -8.23 8.50
N TYR A 62 1.24 -7.70 7.27
CA TYR A 62 2.11 -6.61 6.84
C TYR A 62 1.59 -5.23 7.27
N MET A 63 0.30 -5.14 7.53
CA MET A 63 -0.36 -3.97 8.09
C MET A 63 -1.50 -4.39 9.00
N MET A 64 -1.95 -3.45 9.82
CA MET A 64 -3.17 -3.55 10.63
C MET A 64 -4.13 -2.44 10.22
N GLY A 65 -5.42 -2.64 10.51
CA GLY A 65 -6.47 -1.65 10.28
C GLY A 65 -7.78 -2.30 9.85
N GLU A 66 -8.77 -1.46 9.62
CA GLU A 66 -10.10 -1.86 9.14
C GLU A 66 -10.38 -1.19 7.80
N ILE A 67 -10.73 -1.99 6.78
CA ILE A 67 -11.09 -1.46 5.47
C ILE A 67 -12.47 -0.83 5.55
N ASP A 68 -12.54 0.47 5.29
CA ASP A 68 -13.76 1.22 5.05
C ASP A 68 -13.90 1.48 3.56
N SER A 69 -14.77 0.68 2.93
CA SER A 69 -15.14 0.80 1.52
C SER A 69 -16.46 1.54 1.32
N SER A 70 -16.95 2.31 2.31
CA SER A 70 -18.19 3.07 2.17
C SER A 70 -18.12 4.03 0.98
N SER A 71 -19.19 4.05 0.19
CA SER A 71 -19.24 4.61 -1.17
C SER A 71 -19.20 6.14 -1.25
N ASP A 72 -19.18 6.83 -0.11
CA ASP A 72 -19.53 8.25 -0.06
C ASP A 72 -18.31 9.19 -0.08
N SER A 73 -17.11 8.62 -0.17
CA SER A 73 -15.86 9.38 -0.27
C SER A 73 -15.28 9.30 -1.68
N SER A 74 -14.66 10.39 -2.13
CA SER A 74 -13.84 10.44 -3.35
C SER A 74 -12.63 9.50 -3.32
N ALA A 75 -12.32 8.93 -2.15
CA ALA A 75 -11.32 7.90 -1.96
C ALA A 75 -11.77 6.56 -2.58
N LEU A 76 -10.80 5.87 -3.21
CA LEU A 76 -10.99 4.49 -3.65
C LEU A 76 -11.22 3.60 -2.42
N ILE A 77 -10.35 3.67 -1.42
CA ILE A 77 -10.48 2.93 -0.16
C ILE A 77 -9.94 3.78 0.98
N THR A 78 -10.55 3.66 2.17
CA THR A 78 -9.96 4.16 3.41
C THR A 78 -9.65 3.01 4.34
N VAL A 79 -8.49 3.02 4.99
CA VAL A 79 -8.15 2.10 6.06
C VAL A 79 -8.17 2.86 7.38
N LYS A 80 -9.06 2.46 8.28
CA LYS A 80 -9.17 3.03 9.62
C LYS A 80 -8.15 2.40 10.55
N ASN A 81 -7.62 3.21 11.46
CA ASN A 81 -6.63 2.77 12.45
C ASN A 81 -5.44 2.02 11.80
N ALA A 82 -5.04 2.46 10.61
CA ALA A 82 -4.00 1.82 9.83
C ALA A 82 -2.65 1.96 10.52
N GLU A 83 -1.90 0.87 10.55
CA GLU A 83 -0.55 0.82 11.12
C GLU A 83 0.29 -0.19 10.33
N ILE A 84 1.50 0.21 9.93
CA ILE A 84 2.43 -0.71 9.28
C ILE A 84 3.12 -1.57 10.34
N THR A 85 3.16 -2.88 10.15
CA THR A 85 3.83 -3.79 11.08
C THR A 85 5.34 -3.82 10.85
N THR A 86 6.08 -4.46 11.76
CA THR A 86 7.51 -4.76 11.56
C THR A 86 7.76 -5.52 10.27
N ASP A 87 6.91 -6.50 9.94
CA ASP A 87 7.03 -7.31 8.72
C ASP A 87 6.74 -6.49 7.47
N GLY A 88 5.74 -5.59 7.51
CA GLY A 88 5.46 -4.68 6.40
C GLY A 88 6.62 -3.71 6.13
N ARG A 89 7.25 -3.20 7.20
CA ARG A 89 8.47 -2.37 7.07
C ARG A 89 9.63 -3.18 6.50
N ALA A 90 9.80 -4.43 6.92
CA ALA A 90 10.81 -5.32 6.38
C ALA A 90 10.56 -5.62 4.89
N LEU A 91 9.31 -5.82 4.49
CA LEU A 91 8.93 -6.01 3.08
C LEU A 91 9.26 -4.78 2.23
N LEU A 92 8.87 -3.58 2.69
CA LEU A 92 9.25 -2.31 2.06
C LEU A 92 10.77 -2.23 1.87
N LYS A 93 11.53 -2.52 2.93
CA LYS A 93 12.98 -2.47 2.90
C LYS A 93 13.61 -3.58 2.05
N ALA A 94 13.04 -4.77 1.97
CA ALA A 94 13.63 -5.90 1.26
C ALA A 94 13.35 -5.83 -0.25
N LYS A 95 12.12 -5.50 -0.62
CA LYS A 95 11.68 -5.47 -2.02
C LYS A 95 11.82 -4.11 -2.69
N TYR A 96 11.77 -3.01 -1.92
CA TYR A 96 11.59 -1.67 -2.48
C TYR A 96 12.68 -0.67 -2.07
N PHE A 97 13.79 -1.15 -1.48
CA PHE A 97 14.93 -0.33 -1.03
C PHE A 97 15.53 0.60 -2.10
N LYS A 98 15.37 0.25 -3.38
CA LYS A 98 15.92 1.02 -4.50
C LYS A 98 15.13 2.29 -4.85
N VAL A 99 13.95 2.50 -4.28
CA VAL A 99 13.09 3.67 -4.59
C VAL A 99 13.40 4.88 -3.68
N ASP A 100 14.03 4.67 -2.51
CA ASP A 100 14.29 5.70 -1.49
C ASP A 100 15.72 6.35 -1.61
N GLN A 101 16.44 6.13 -2.72
CA GLN A 101 17.79 6.70 -2.96
C GLN A 101 17.87 7.77 -4.07
N ALA A 102 16.74 8.34 -4.51
CA ALA A 102 16.72 9.44 -5.47
C ALA A 102 16.57 10.81 -4.80
#